data_AF-Q1DGH3-F1
#
_entry.id   AF-Q1DGH3-F1
#
_cell.length_a   1.000
_cell.length_b   1.000
_cell.length_c   1.000
_cell.angle_alpha   90.00
_cell.angle_beta   90.00
_cell.angle_gamma   90.00
#
_symmetry.space_group_name_H-M   'P 1'
#
loop_
_entity.id
_entity.type
_entity.pdbx_description
1 polymer ?
#
loop_
_entity_poly.entity_id
_entity_poly.type
_entity_poly.pdbx_seq_one_letter_code
_entity_poly.pdbx_strand_id
1 'polypeptide(L)'
;MNTFFETDETFALRKKKDDQYDTENNLTACVEVLQHQLDKSVVFFDGAPKDGKLLLESALQDKKEEPFLVHVYTPLPSNNDISTRKIETFDGTLKFDGIISSKVFVHPKNTYAEVESFIKTDIIRSLMSRVQIHCDSLVQSVDESDQDTIVLNELPRRIYFPIQAKSNPILFSEYLFLEEVKETAIPQIRDTLDLVVMPKDLNDKVEVVAEVKEEERHDAKECETSVDEKGEGKLNMTLVGVLLAVVVLLIAILVLFLMK
;
A
#
# COMPACT_ATOMS: atom_id res chain seq x y z
N MET A 1 4.16 -20.56 12.86
CA MET A 1 3.94 -20.81 11.41
C MET A 1 4.53 -19.67 10.63
N ASN A 2 5.00 -19.91 9.40
CA ASN A 2 5.48 -18.85 8.52
C ASN A 2 4.43 -18.63 7.42
N THR A 3 3.80 -17.46 7.44
CA THR A 3 2.80 -17.07 6.44
C THR A 3 3.28 -15.82 5.71
N PHE A 4 3.10 -15.82 4.40
CA PHE A 4 3.29 -14.64 3.56
C PHE A 4 1.99 -14.39 2.78
N PHE A 5 1.53 -13.14 2.81
CA PHE A 5 0.38 -12.67 2.05
C PHE A 5 0.86 -11.55 1.12
N GLU A 6 0.65 -11.73 -0.18
CA GLU A 6 1.06 -10.81 -1.23
C GLU A 6 -0.15 -9.96 -1.66
N THR A 7 0.08 -8.67 -1.82
CA THR A 7 -0.91 -7.70 -2.29
C THR A 7 -0.36 -6.99 -3.52
N ASP A 8 -1.18 -6.84 -4.56
CA ASP A 8 -0.91 -6.02 -5.75
C ASP A 8 -2.24 -5.42 -6.21
N GLU A 9 -2.74 -4.48 -5.42
CA GLU A 9 -4.10 -3.93 -5.60
C GLU A 9 -4.04 -2.42 -5.84
N THR A 10 -4.91 -1.93 -6.72
CA THR A 10 -5.03 -0.50 -7.02
C THR A 10 -6.41 0.00 -6.64
N PHE A 11 -6.43 1.08 -5.86
CA PHE A 11 -7.63 1.68 -5.30
C PHE A 11 -7.81 3.10 -5.82
N ALA A 12 -9.05 3.50 -6.09
CA ALA A 12 -9.37 4.88 -6.42
C ALA A 12 -9.30 5.76 -5.17
N LEU A 13 -8.59 6.88 -5.25
CA LEU A 13 -8.56 7.88 -4.18
C LEU A 13 -9.89 8.64 -4.13
N ARG A 14 -10.39 8.81 -2.90
CA ARG A 14 -11.60 9.55 -2.58
C ARG A 14 -11.23 10.89 -1.97
N LYS A 15 -11.79 11.96 -2.53
CA LYS A 15 -11.66 13.31 -2.01
C LYS A 15 -12.74 13.62 -0.97
N LYS A 16 -12.43 14.52 -0.05
CA LYS A 16 -13.41 15.18 0.82
C LYS A 16 -14.25 16.18 0.02
N LYS A 17 -15.26 16.76 0.68
CA LYS A 17 -16.16 17.78 0.09
C LYS A 17 -15.44 19.07 -0.33
N ASP A 18 -14.23 19.29 0.17
CA ASP A 18 -13.36 20.44 -0.09
C ASP A 18 -12.25 20.14 -1.12
N ASP A 19 -12.38 19.04 -1.87
CA ASP A 19 -11.43 18.61 -2.93
C ASP A 19 -10.05 18.16 -2.40
N GLN A 20 -9.86 18.08 -1.08
CA GLN A 20 -8.64 17.54 -0.46
C GLN A 20 -8.73 16.01 -0.29
N TYR A 21 -7.63 15.30 -0.54
CA TYR A 21 -7.56 13.87 -0.23
C TYR A 21 -7.49 13.63 1.28
N ASP A 22 -8.24 12.64 1.76
CA ASP A 22 -8.14 12.15 3.13
C ASP A 22 -7.24 10.92 3.17
N THR A 23 -5.95 11.11 3.45
CA THR A 23 -4.96 10.02 3.43
C THR A 23 -5.35 8.86 4.37
N GLU A 24 -5.75 9.17 5.60
CA GLU A 24 -6.11 8.16 6.60
C GLU A 24 -7.35 7.36 6.18
N ASN A 25 -8.41 8.05 5.75
CA ASN A 25 -9.63 7.37 5.30
C ASN A 25 -9.39 6.55 4.02
N ASN A 26 -8.57 7.04 3.08
CA ASN A 26 -8.23 6.28 1.88
C ASN A 26 -7.42 5.03 2.21
N LEU A 27 -6.37 5.14 3.03
CA LEU A 27 -5.57 4.00 3.46
C LEU A 27 -6.41 2.98 4.24
N THR A 28 -7.26 3.44 5.17
CA THR A 28 -8.15 2.58 5.95
C THR A 28 -9.14 1.84 5.06
N ALA A 29 -9.77 2.52 4.10
CA ALA A 29 -10.68 1.89 3.15
C ALA A 29 -9.98 0.82 2.30
N CYS A 30 -8.70 0.99 1.96
CA CYS A 30 -7.93 -0.05 1.26
C CYS A 30 -7.78 -1.30 2.13
N VAL A 31 -7.46 -1.14 3.42
CA VAL A 31 -7.34 -2.27 4.35
C VAL A 31 -8.69 -2.98 4.54
N GLU A 32 -9.81 -2.26 4.55
CA GLU A 32 -11.15 -2.86 4.59
C GLU A 32 -11.43 -3.74 3.35
N VAL A 33 -11.02 -3.29 2.16
CA VAL A 33 -11.16 -4.11 0.95
C VAL A 33 -10.27 -5.36 1.03
N LEU A 34 -9.01 -5.21 1.48
CA LEU A 34 -8.11 -6.34 1.68
C LEU A 34 -8.66 -7.33 2.72
N GLN A 35 -9.32 -6.85 3.78
CA GLN A 35 -10.02 -7.69 4.75
C GLN A 35 -11.11 -8.52 4.08
N HIS A 36 -11.97 -7.90 3.27
CA HIS A 36 -13.00 -8.62 2.53
C HIS A 36 -12.44 -9.62 1.52
N GLN A 37 -11.28 -9.35 0.92
CA GLN A 37 -10.58 -10.30 0.05
C GLN A 37 -10.01 -11.47 0.87
N LEU A 38 -9.36 -11.20 2.00
CA LEU A 38 -8.82 -12.21 2.90
C LEU A 38 -9.92 -13.09 3.49
N ASP A 39 -11.08 -12.56 3.83
CA ASP A 39 -12.23 -13.35 4.30
C ASP A 39 -12.65 -14.41 3.27
N LYS A 40 -12.54 -14.10 1.98
CA LYS A 40 -12.86 -15.00 0.85
C LYS A 40 -11.67 -15.85 0.40
N SER A 41 -10.47 -15.58 0.92
CA SER A 41 -9.24 -16.30 0.58
C SER A 41 -9.27 -17.75 1.05
N VAL A 42 -8.50 -18.60 0.36
CA VAL A 42 -8.27 -20.00 0.74
C VAL A 42 -6.85 -20.12 1.29
N VAL A 43 -6.73 -20.73 2.46
CA VAL A 43 -5.45 -20.94 3.14
C VAL A 43 -4.93 -22.36 2.92
N PHE A 44 -3.68 -22.45 2.46
CA PHE A 44 -2.98 -23.69 2.17
C PHE A 44 -1.91 -23.91 3.23
N PHE A 45 -1.95 -25.07 3.89
CA PHE A 45 -0.96 -25.50 4.86
C PHE A 45 -0.08 -26.57 4.22
N ASP A 46 1.21 -26.27 4.09
CA ASP A 46 2.20 -27.12 3.40
C ASP A 46 1.76 -27.53 1.99
N GLY A 47 1.21 -26.56 1.24
CA GLY A 47 0.85 -26.72 -0.16
C GLY A 47 -0.53 -27.33 -0.42
N ALA A 48 -1.37 -27.57 0.60
CA ALA A 48 -2.73 -28.07 0.41
C ALA A 48 -3.74 -27.43 1.39
N PRO A 49 -5.02 -27.25 0.97
CA PRO A 49 -6.08 -26.87 1.90
C PRO A 49 -6.32 -28.01 2.90
N LYS A 50 -6.74 -27.65 4.11
CA LYS A 50 -7.04 -28.61 5.19
C LYS A 50 -8.50 -28.49 5.62
N ASP A 51 -9.09 -29.59 6.07
CA ASP A 51 -10.42 -29.55 6.68
C ASP A 51 -10.34 -28.73 7.97
N GLY A 52 -11.11 -27.64 8.02
CA GLY A 52 -11.14 -26.69 9.13
C GLY A 52 -11.52 -27.32 10.48
N LYS A 53 -12.14 -28.51 10.50
CA LYS A 53 -12.50 -29.22 11.74
C LYS A 53 -11.37 -30.05 12.34
N LEU A 54 -10.33 -30.34 11.56
CA LEU A 54 -9.20 -31.15 12.03
C LEU A 54 -8.32 -30.34 12.98
N LEU A 55 -7.82 -31.02 14.01
CA LEU A 55 -6.86 -30.45 14.96
C LEU A 55 -5.47 -30.40 14.32
N LEU A 56 -4.70 -29.36 14.64
CA LEU A 56 -3.33 -29.22 14.17
C LEU A 56 -2.42 -30.36 14.66
N GLU A 57 -2.71 -30.91 15.84
CA GLU A 57 -1.99 -32.05 16.44
C GLU A 57 -1.87 -33.25 15.48
N SER A 58 -2.87 -33.51 14.63
CA SER A 58 -2.80 -34.62 13.68
C SER A 58 -1.67 -34.47 12.66
N ALA A 59 -1.26 -33.24 12.34
CA ALA A 59 -0.12 -32.97 11.46
C ALA A 59 1.20 -32.80 12.23
N LEU A 60 1.14 -32.41 13.50
CA LEU A 60 2.33 -32.27 14.36
C LEU A 60 2.96 -33.61 14.75
N GLN A 61 2.18 -34.70 14.76
CA GLN A 61 2.74 -36.05 14.98
C GLN A 61 3.75 -36.45 13.89
N ASP A 62 3.59 -35.92 12.68
CA ASP A 62 4.45 -36.22 11.53
C ASP A 62 5.57 -35.18 11.34
N LYS A 63 5.42 -33.97 11.90
CA LYS A 63 6.40 -32.88 11.79
C LYS A 63 7.30 -32.76 13.02
N LYS A 64 8.58 -33.13 12.86
CA LYS A 64 9.64 -32.94 13.88
C LYS A 64 10.17 -31.50 13.87
N GLU A 65 9.38 -30.57 14.43
CA GLU A 65 9.78 -29.18 14.76
C GLU A 65 9.87 -28.17 13.59
N GLU A 66 9.61 -28.58 12.35
CA GLU A 66 9.56 -27.63 11.23
C GLU A 66 8.29 -26.75 11.28
N PRO A 67 8.40 -25.43 11.02
CA PRO A 67 7.24 -24.57 10.94
C PRO A 67 6.32 -24.99 9.77
N PHE A 68 5.02 -24.80 9.92
CA PHE A 68 4.11 -24.85 8.77
C PHE A 68 4.43 -23.70 7.83
N LEU A 69 4.53 -24.02 6.54
CA LEU A 69 4.52 -23.04 5.47
C LEU A 69 3.07 -22.80 5.08
N VAL A 70 2.63 -21.54 5.16
CA VAL A 70 1.24 -21.17 4.89
C VAL A 70 1.19 -20.16 3.75
N HIS A 71 0.37 -20.47 2.75
CA HIS A 71 0.09 -19.59 1.62
C HIS A 71 -1.39 -19.22 1.62
N VAL A 72 -1.68 -17.95 1.33
CA VAL A 72 -3.04 -17.41 1.28
C VAL A 72 -3.32 -17.00 -0.15
N TYR A 73 -4.39 -17.55 -0.74
CA TYR A 73 -4.76 -17.28 -2.12
C TYR A 73 -6.14 -16.65 -2.20
N THR A 74 -6.25 -15.52 -2.88
CA THR A 74 -7.54 -14.89 -3.19
C THR A 74 -8.14 -15.52 -4.45
N PRO A 75 -9.35 -16.10 -4.39
CA PRO A 75 -10.00 -16.65 -5.56
C PRO A 75 -10.31 -15.55 -6.56
N LEU A 76 -9.82 -15.67 -7.80
CA LEU A 76 -10.18 -14.75 -8.86
C LEU A 76 -11.61 -15.07 -9.34
N PRO A 77 -12.54 -14.09 -9.36
CA PRO A 77 -13.87 -14.34 -9.89
C PRO A 77 -13.77 -14.75 -11.37
N SER A 78 -14.35 -15.90 -11.70
CA SER A 78 -14.33 -16.49 -13.05
C SER A 78 -15.37 -15.86 -14.00
N ASN A 79 -16.00 -14.74 -13.60
CA ASN A 79 -16.97 -14.06 -14.44
C ASN A 79 -16.26 -13.26 -15.54
N ASN A 80 -16.17 -13.87 -16.72
CA ASN A 80 -15.58 -13.28 -17.91
C ASN A 80 -16.57 -12.42 -18.71
N ASP A 81 -17.76 -12.14 -18.19
CA ASP A 81 -18.73 -11.29 -18.89
C ASP A 81 -18.29 -9.81 -18.84
N ILE A 82 -17.57 -9.40 -19.88
CA ILE A 82 -17.08 -8.05 -20.11
C ILE A 82 -18.22 -7.03 -20.09
N SER A 83 -19.46 -7.41 -20.47
CA SER A 83 -20.60 -6.50 -20.52
C SER A 83 -21.04 -5.98 -19.14
N THR A 84 -20.61 -6.64 -18.06
CA THR A 84 -20.88 -6.23 -16.68
C THR A 84 -19.81 -5.32 -16.08
N ARG A 85 -18.69 -5.10 -16.79
CA ARG A 85 -17.58 -4.27 -16.31
C ARG A 85 -17.91 -2.79 -16.52
N LYS A 86 -17.69 -1.99 -15.48
CA LYS A 86 -17.77 -0.53 -15.54
C LYS A 86 -16.36 0.03 -15.66
N ILE A 87 -16.19 0.96 -16.59
CA ILE A 87 -14.99 1.81 -16.64
C ILE A 87 -15.31 3.03 -15.80
N GLU A 88 -14.49 3.27 -14.79
CA GLU A 88 -14.58 4.44 -13.92
C GLU A 88 -13.30 5.26 -14.07
N THR A 89 -13.43 6.59 -14.07
CA THR A 89 -12.32 7.53 -14.19
C THR A 89 -12.15 8.22 -12.84
N PHE A 90 -10.91 8.33 -12.38
CA PHE A 90 -10.58 8.91 -11.08
C PHE A 90 -9.39 9.84 -11.21
N ASP A 91 -9.36 10.87 -10.37
CA ASP A 91 -8.30 11.89 -10.35
C ASP A 91 -7.03 11.43 -9.62
N GLY A 92 -7.05 10.23 -9.03
CA GLY A 92 -5.93 9.70 -8.27
C GLY A 92 -6.13 8.23 -7.90
N THR A 93 -5.01 7.53 -7.76
CA THR A 93 -4.97 6.11 -7.43
C THR A 93 -3.97 5.84 -6.32
N LEU A 94 -4.29 4.87 -5.47
CA LEU A 94 -3.39 4.33 -4.45
C LEU A 94 -3.08 2.88 -4.82
N LYS A 95 -1.80 2.58 -5.04
CA LYS A 95 -1.30 1.22 -5.25
C LYS A 95 -0.85 0.65 -3.90
N PHE A 96 -1.40 -0.48 -3.51
CA PHE A 96 -1.01 -1.22 -2.32
C PHE A 96 -0.28 -2.50 -2.76
N ASP A 97 1.06 -2.45 -2.69
CA ASP A 97 1.96 -3.47 -3.24
C ASP A 97 2.93 -3.95 -2.16
N GLY A 98 3.14 -5.27 -2.08
CA GLY A 98 4.13 -5.86 -1.19
C GLY A 98 3.71 -7.18 -0.54
N ILE A 99 4.59 -7.67 0.33
CA ILE A 99 4.42 -8.93 1.07
C ILE A 99 4.32 -8.64 2.56
N ILE A 100 3.26 -9.16 3.17
CA ILE A 100 3.03 -9.08 4.61
C ILE A 100 3.37 -10.43 5.24
N SER A 101 4.29 -10.41 6.19
CA SER A 101 4.64 -11.58 6.99
C SER A 101 3.71 -11.71 8.19
N SER A 102 3.19 -12.92 8.41
CA SER A 102 2.44 -13.27 9.61
C SER A 102 3.04 -14.48 10.32
N LYS A 103 3.23 -14.33 11.63
CA LYS A 103 3.65 -15.40 12.54
C LYS A 103 2.72 -15.44 13.74
N VAL A 104 1.87 -16.47 13.76
CA VAL A 104 0.97 -16.73 14.87
C VAL A 104 1.48 -17.89 15.73
N PHE A 105 1.35 -17.74 17.04
CA PHE A 105 1.46 -18.86 17.98
C PHE A 105 0.17 -19.67 17.94
N VAL A 106 0.30 -20.98 17.89
CA VAL A 106 -0.82 -21.92 17.78
C VAL A 106 -0.63 -23.04 18.78
N HIS A 107 -1.71 -23.41 19.46
CA HIS A 107 -1.72 -24.56 20.35
C HIS A 107 -2.05 -25.82 19.53
N PRO A 108 -1.49 -27.01 19.83
CA PRO A 108 -1.77 -28.24 19.07
C PRO A 108 -3.26 -28.60 18.98
N LYS A 109 -4.03 -28.22 20.01
CA LYS A 109 -5.49 -28.41 20.05
C LYS A 109 -6.30 -27.37 19.27
N ASN A 110 -5.65 -26.43 18.59
CA ASN A 110 -6.37 -25.55 17.68
C ASN A 110 -6.77 -26.30 16.41
N THR A 111 -7.94 -25.96 15.89
CA THR A 111 -8.38 -26.45 14.58
C THR A 111 -7.75 -25.65 13.45
N TYR A 112 -7.69 -26.21 12.25
CA TYR A 112 -7.20 -25.45 11.08
C TYR A 112 -8.03 -24.18 10.81
N ALA A 113 -9.35 -24.20 11.08
CA ALA A 113 -10.20 -23.00 10.94
C ALA A 113 -9.84 -21.89 11.93
N GLU A 114 -9.53 -22.23 13.18
CA GLU A 114 -9.05 -21.25 14.17
C GLU A 114 -7.71 -20.66 13.77
N VAL A 115 -6.79 -21.50 13.30
CA VAL A 115 -5.47 -21.06 12.85
C VAL A 115 -5.58 -20.12 11.64
N GLU A 116 -6.42 -20.47 10.67
CA GLU A 116 -6.73 -19.60 9.53
C GLU A 116 -7.26 -18.24 10.00
N SER A 117 -8.20 -18.24 10.95
CA SER A 117 -8.72 -17.01 11.54
C SER A 117 -7.62 -16.18 12.22
N PHE A 118 -6.70 -16.81 12.96
CA PHE A 118 -5.60 -16.10 13.62
C PHE A 118 -4.66 -15.45 12.61
N ILE A 119 -4.34 -16.16 11.52
CA ILE A 119 -3.49 -15.66 10.45
C ILE A 119 -4.14 -14.44 9.77
N LYS A 120 -5.40 -14.57 9.33
CA LYS A 120 -6.12 -13.46 8.68
C LYS A 120 -6.24 -12.24 9.59
N THR A 121 -6.56 -12.48 10.88
CA THR A 121 -6.65 -11.42 11.88
C THR A 121 -5.31 -10.72 12.10
N ASP A 122 -4.21 -11.48 12.19
CA ASP A 122 -2.87 -10.92 12.37
C ASP A 122 -2.43 -10.06 11.17
N ILE A 123 -2.75 -10.49 9.94
CA ILE A 123 -2.48 -9.72 8.72
C ILE A 123 -3.21 -8.38 8.74
N ILE A 124 -4.54 -8.39 8.97
CA ILE A 124 -5.34 -7.15 9.00
C ILE A 124 -4.94 -6.23 10.15
N ARG A 125 -4.70 -6.80 11.34
CA ARG A 125 -4.20 -6.04 12.49
C ARG A 125 -2.85 -5.38 12.16
N SER A 126 -1.95 -6.12 11.51
CA SER A 126 -0.65 -5.59 11.09
C SER A 126 -0.80 -4.45 10.09
N LEU A 127 -1.65 -4.60 9.08
CA LEU A 127 -1.95 -3.56 8.10
C LEU A 127 -2.47 -2.28 8.76
N MET A 128 -3.49 -2.39 9.62
CA MET A 128 -4.05 -1.25 10.32
C MET A 128 -3.02 -0.55 11.21
N SER A 129 -2.17 -1.31 11.93
CA SER A 129 -1.09 -0.70 12.72
C SER A 129 -0.13 0.12 11.86
N ARG A 130 0.24 -0.37 10.67
CA ARG A 130 1.13 0.36 9.76
C ARG A 130 0.48 1.63 9.20
N VAL A 131 -0.78 1.54 8.82
CA VAL A 131 -1.56 2.71 8.37
C VAL A 131 -1.58 3.77 9.46
N GLN A 132 -1.85 3.38 10.71
CA GLN A 132 -1.85 4.30 11.84
C GLN A 132 -0.47 4.95 12.06
N ILE A 133 0.59 4.13 12.17
CA ILE A 133 1.96 4.62 12.39
C ILE A 133 2.38 5.58 11.27
N HIS A 134 2.05 5.25 10.02
CA HIS A 134 2.34 6.11 8.89
C HIS A 134 1.56 7.44 8.96
N CYS A 135 0.26 7.40 9.24
CA CYS A 135 -0.54 8.63 9.40
C CYS A 135 -0.02 9.50 10.55
N ASP A 136 0.36 8.90 11.68
CA ASP A 136 0.94 9.61 12.83
C ASP A 136 2.28 10.29 12.46
N SER A 137 3.07 9.69 11.56
CA SER A 137 4.31 10.29 11.06
C SER A 137 4.08 11.46 10.11
N LEU A 138 3.03 11.41 9.28
CA LEU A 138 2.67 12.49 8.35
C LEU A 138 2.25 13.77 9.09
N VAL A 139 1.58 13.63 10.24
CA VAL A 139 1.20 14.77 11.09
C VAL A 139 2.44 15.48 11.67
N GLN A 140 3.56 14.77 11.83
CA GLN A 140 4.81 15.32 12.35
C GLN A 140 5.67 15.99 11.26
N SER A 141 5.42 15.68 9.98
CA SER A 141 6.21 16.14 8.82
C SER A 141 5.58 17.30 8.05
N VAL A 142 4.68 18.07 8.67
CA VAL A 142 4.01 19.21 8.04
C VAL A 142 4.96 20.41 7.92
N ASP A 143 5.98 20.26 7.07
CA ASP A 143 6.66 21.35 6.41
C ASP A 143 6.12 21.44 4.96
N GLU A 144 5.79 22.66 4.56
CA GLU A 144 5.12 23.06 3.31
C GLU A 144 5.91 22.64 2.06
N SER A 145 5.74 21.40 1.58
CA SER A 145 6.26 20.97 0.28
C SER A 145 5.13 20.75 -0.73
N ASP A 146 5.44 21.10 -1.98
CA ASP A 146 4.51 21.33 -3.09
C ASP A 146 3.55 20.15 -3.34
N GLN A 147 2.26 20.50 -3.49
CA GLN A 147 1.09 19.61 -3.51
C GLN A 147 0.98 18.67 -4.73
N ASP A 148 1.85 18.81 -5.73
CA ASP A 148 1.73 18.11 -7.01
C ASP A 148 2.93 17.20 -7.26
N THR A 149 3.20 16.26 -6.34
CA THR A 149 4.22 15.22 -6.56
C THR A 149 3.62 13.85 -6.26
N ILE A 150 3.99 12.81 -7.01
CA ILE A 150 3.71 11.43 -6.61
C ILE A 150 4.39 11.19 -5.28
N VAL A 151 3.59 11.08 -4.22
CA VAL A 151 4.08 10.77 -2.88
C VAL A 151 4.20 9.27 -2.78
N LEU A 152 5.43 8.76 -2.93
CA LEU A 152 5.75 7.39 -2.57
C LEU A 152 5.68 7.27 -1.04
N ASN A 153 4.61 6.65 -0.55
CA ASN A 153 4.43 6.38 0.87
C ASN A 153 4.82 4.95 1.17
N GLU A 154 5.96 4.77 1.82
CA GLU A 154 6.43 3.46 2.26
C GLU A 154 5.93 3.19 3.69
N LEU A 155 5.08 2.18 3.84
CA LEU A 155 4.60 1.75 5.15
C LEU A 155 5.73 1.07 5.93
N PRO A 156 5.77 1.23 7.26
CA PRO A 156 6.82 0.62 8.06
C PRO A 156 6.76 -0.91 7.98
N ARG A 157 7.93 -1.52 7.84
CA ARG A 157 8.12 -2.97 7.69
C ARG A 157 8.10 -3.66 9.05
N ARG A 158 7.57 -4.88 9.09
CA ARG A 158 7.50 -5.67 10.33
C ARG A 158 8.83 -6.34 10.64
N ILE A 159 9.18 -6.38 11.92
CA ILE A 159 10.28 -7.17 12.46
C ILE A 159 9.77 -8.13 13.52
N TYR A 160 10.53 -9.19 13.82
CA TYR A 160 10.21 -10.11 14.90
C TYR A 160 11.36 -10.25 15.90
N PHE A 161 11.01 -10.47 17.16
CA PHE A 161 11.98 -10.75 18.23
C PHE A 161 11.35 -11.68 19.28
N PRO A 162 12.13 -12.53 19.95
CA PRO A 162 11.61 -13.45 20.95
C PRO A 162 11.30 -12.73 22.27
N ILE A 163 10.29 -13.21 23.00
CA ILE A 163 10.01 -12.72 24.37
C ILE A 163 11.18 -13.06 25.31
N GLN A 164 11.85 -14.19 25.08
CA GLN A 164 13.02 -14.61 25.85
C GLN A 164 14.10 -15.14 24.91
N ALA A 165 15.31 -14.58 25.01
CA ALA A 165 16.42 -14.83 24.10
C ALA A 165 16.96 -16.27 24.04
N LYS A 166 16.46 -17.22 24.87
CA LYS A 166 17.13 -18.53 25.06
C LYS A 166 16.36 -19.81 24.75
N SER A 167 15.05 -19.80 24.50
CA SER A 167 14.35 -21.01 23.97
C SER A 167 12.88 -20.83 23.63
N ASN A 168 12.35 -19.60 23.60
CA ASN A 168 10.90 -19.43 23.49
C ASN A 168 10.44 -19.46 22.01
N PRO A 169 9.49 -20.33 21.62
CA PRO A 169 8.89 -20.30 20.29
C PRO A 169 8.01 -19.06 20.03
N ILE A 170 7.68 -18.30 21.07
CA ILE A 170 6.83 -17.11 20.97
C ILE A 170 7.65 -15.89 20.56
N LEU A 171 7.22 -15.26 19.48
CA LEU A 171 7.80 -14.04 18.93
C LEU A 171 6.79 -12.89 19.11
N PHE A 172 7.31 -11.72 19.46
CA PHE A 172 6.63 -10.45 19.29
C PHE A 172 7.07 -9.78 18.00
N SER A 173 6.33 -8.76 17.60
CA SER A 173 6.65 -7.95 16.43
C SER A 173 6.64 -6.48 16.75
N GLU A 174 7.52 -5.74 16.08
CA GLU A 174 7.58 -4.29 16.05
C GLU A 174 7.63 -3.82 14.59
N TYR A 175 7.45 -2.53 14.33
CA TYR A 175 7.56 -1.95 13.00
C TYR A 175 8.73 -0.96 12.91
N LEU A 176 9.37 -0.91 11.76
CA LEU A 176 10.46 0.02 11.46
C LEU A 176 10.22 0.67 10.10
N PHE A 177 10.48 1.97 10.01
CA PHE A 177 10.54 2.67 8.73
C PHE A 177 11.75 2.20 7.90
N LEU A 178 11.77 2.54 6.61
CA LEU A 178 12.79 2.06 5.69
C LEU A 178 14.20 2.50 6.12
N GLU A 179 14.31 3.75 6.56
CA GLU A 179 15.57 4.40 6.93
C GLU A 179 16.09 3.93 8.30
N GLU A 180 15.24 3.27 9.08
CA GLU A 180 15.58 2.82 10.42
C GLU A 180 16.35 1.50 10.41
N VAL A 181 17.47 1.51 11.14
CA VAL A 181 18.21 0.30 11.46
C VAL A 181 17.50 -0.48 12.57
N LYS A 182 17.72 -1.80 12.63
CA LYS A 182 17.08 -2.67 13.62
C LYS A 182 17.35 -2.26 15.08
N GLU A 183 18.48 -1.63 15.35
CA GLU A 183 18.86 -1.13 16.67
C GLU A 183 17.88 -0.06 17.18
N THR A 184 17.20 0.66 16.28
CA THR A 184 16.21 1.69 16.61
C THR A 184 15.00 1.13 17.36
N ALA A 185 14.64 -0.14 17.13
CA ALA A 185 13.53 -0.78 17.85
C ALA A 185 13.85 -1.14 19.31
N ILE A 186 15.13 -1.23 19.70
CA ILE A 186 15.53 -1.78 21.01
C ILE A 186 15.04 -0.90 22.18
N PRO A 187 15.21 0.43 22.16
CA PRO A 187 14.67 1.30 23.22
C PRO A 187 13.14 1.18 23.32
N GLN A 188 12.43 1.19 22.19
CA GLN A 188 10.97 1.07 22.16
C GLN A 188 10.48 -0.26 22.75
N ILE A 189 11.13 -1.38 22.38
CA ILE A 189 10.83 -2.70 22.92
C ILE A 189 11.06 -2.74 24.43
N ARG A 190 12.15 -2.12 24.90
CA ARG A 190 12.46 -2.04 26.33
C ARG A 190 11.43 -1.19 27.09
N ASP A 191 11.10 -0.01 26.57
CA ASP A 191 10.25 0.95 27.28
C ASP A 191 8.78 0.50 27.29
N THR A 192 8.32 -0.19 26.24
CA THR A 192 6.93 -0.64 26.09
C THR A 192 6.69 -2.01 26.73
N LEU A 193 7.64 -2.95 26.56
CA LEU A 193 7.44 -4.35 26.92
C LEU A 193 8.32 -4.81 28.09
N ASP A 194 9.22 -3.97 28.59
CA ASP A 194 10.23 -4.29 29.60
C ASP A 194 11.09 -5.51 29.22
N LEU A 195 11.39 -5.64 27.92
CA LEU A 195 12.20 -6.73 27.38
C LEU A 195 13.61 -6.25 27.02
N VAL A 196 14.60 -7.04 27.42
CA VAL A 196 16.01 -6.82 27.04
C VAL A 196 16.35 -7.74 25.88
N VAL A 197 16.42 -7.16 24.68
CA VAL A 197 16.78 -7.84 23.43
C VAL A 197 18.09 -7.28 22.87
N MET A 198 18.83 -8.10 22.15
CA MET A 198 20.05 -7.69 21.44
C MET A 198 19.78 -7.56 19.94
N PRO A 199 20.56 -6.77 19.18
CA PRO A 199 20.35 -6.61 17.73
C PRO A 199 20.38 -7.91 16.92
N LYS A 200 21.01 -8.96 17.45
CA LYS A 200 21.06 -10.30 16.85
C LYS A 200 19.76 -11.11 17.05
N ASP A 201 18.94 -10.71 18.02
CA ASP A 201 17.68 -11.38 18.36
C ASP A 201 16.51 -10.83 17.51
N LEU A 202 16.73 -9.69 16.85
CA LEU A 202 15.78 -9.06 15.93
C LEU A 202 15.95 -9.65 14.52
N ASN A 203 14.84 -10.08 13.93
CA ASN A 203 14.76 -10.51 12.53
C ASN A 203 13.97 -9.47 11.73
N ASP A 204 14.71 -8.69 10.94
CA ASP A 204 14.24 -7.62 10.06
C ASP A 204 14.16 -8.05 8.58
N LYS A 205 14.46 -9.31 8.27
CA LYS A 205 14.50 -9.84 6.88
C LYS A 205 13.23 -10.58 6.48
N VAL A 206 12.14 -10.36 7.20
CA VAL A 206 10.87 -11.08 6.99
C VAL A 206 10.01 -10.47 5.90
N GLU A 207 10.21 -9.20 5.61
CA GLU A 207 9.54 -8.46 4.56
C GLU A 207 10.62 -7.73 3.76
N VAL A 208 10.52 -7.81 2.44
CA VAL A 208 11.44 -7.12 1.53
C VAL A 208 10.70 -5.92 0.99
N VAL A 209 11.37 -4.77 1.02
CA VAL A 209 10.85 -3.52 0.46
C VAL A 209 10.79 -3.70 -1.05
N ALA A 210 9.64 -3.44 -1.65
CA ALA A 210 9.49 -3.50 -3.09
C ALA A 210 10.46 -2.49 -3.73
N GLU A 211 11.30 -2.94 -4.67
CA GLU A 211 12.06 -2.02 -5.49
C GLU A 211 11.07 -1.23 -6.35
N VAL A 212 10.81 0.02 -5.98
CA VAL A 212 10.02 0.92 -6.82
C VAL A 212 10.81 1.11 -8.12
N LYS A 213 10.31 0.53 -9.21
CA LYS A 213 10.90 0.73 -10.53
C LYS A 213 10.84 2.23 -10.81
N GLU A 214 11.96 2.82 -11.27
CA GLU A 214 12.02 4.23 -11.67
C GLU A 214 10.91 4.61 -12.67
N GLU A 215 10.42 3.65 -13.44
CA GLU A 215 9.29 3.78 -14.38
C GLU A 215 7.94 4.05 -13.70
N GLU A 216 7.75 3.64 -12.44
CA GLU A 216 6.54 3.91 -11.64
C GLU A 216 6.65 5.25 -10.88
N ARG A 217 7.83 5.88 -10.85
CA ARG A 217 8.01 7.25 -10.37
C ARG A 217 7.61 8.23 -11.49
N HIS A 218 6.33 8.32 -11.79
CA HIS A 218 5.88 9.38 -12.70
C HIS A 218 6.08 10.74 -12.02
N ASP A 219 6.83 11.64 -12.64
CA ASP A 219 6.79 13.04 -12.26
C ASP A 219 5.36 13.53 -12.51
N ALA A 220 4.77 14.30 -11.60
CA ALA A 220 3.41 14.84 -11.75
C ALA A 220 3.21 15.63 -13.06
N LYS A 221 4.32 16.08 -13.68
CA LYS A 221 4.34 16.74 -14.99
C LYS A 221 3.94 15.83 -16.16
N GLU A 222 4.07 14.50 -16.05
CA GLU A 222 3.67 13.58 -17.12
C GLU A 222 2.14 13.38 -17.19
N CYS A 223 1.43 13.57 -16.07
CA CYS A 223 -0.03 13.42 -16.00
C CYS A 223 -0.81 14.57 -16.65
N GLU A 224 -0.18 15.70 -17.03
CA GLU A 224 -0.85 16.79 -17.74
C GLU A 224 -1.13 16.48 -19.22
N THR A 225 -0.66 15.34 -19.75
CA THR A 225 -0.75 15.06 -21.20
C THR A 225 -1.71 13.92 -21.55
N SER A 226 -2.97 13.99 -21.11
CA SER A 226 -4.07 13.32 -21.83
C SER A 226 -5.46 13.83 -21.41
N VAL A 227 -5.65 15.15 -21.37
CA VAL A 227 -7.01 15.67 -21.53
C VAL A 227 -7.31 15.66 -23.02
N ASP A 228 -8.13 14.70 -23.45
CA ASP A 228 -8.88 14.77 -24.70
C ASP A 228 -9.80 16.00 -24.61
N GLU A 229 -9.27 17.18 -24.99
CA GLU A 229 -10.05 18.41 -25.10
C GLU A 229 -11.07 18.24 -26.22
N LYS A 230 -12.28 17.82 -25.84
CA LYS A 230 -13.49 18.15 -26.58
C LYS A 230 -13.68 19.67 -26.53
N GLY A 231 -13.04 20.33 -27.48
CA GLY A 231 -13.46 21.59 -28.10
C GLY A 231 -13.80 22.75 -27.17
N GLU A 232 -12.78 23.49 -26.74
CA GLU A 232 -12.87 24.95 -26.65
C GLU A 232 -11.63 25.57 -27.30
N GLY A 233 -11.87 26.41 -28.32
CA GLY A 233 -10.84 26.90 -29.23
C GLY A 233 -9.81 27.78 -28.51
N LYS A 234 -8.65 27.20 -28.20
CA LYS A 234 -7.45 27.94 -27.82
C LYS A 234 -7.02 28.79 -29.02
N LEU A 235 -7.38 30.08 -28.99
CA LEU A 235 -6.94 31.05 -29.99
C LEU A 235 -5.41 31.03 -30.02
N ASN A 236 -4.87 30.55 -31.14
CA ASN A 236 -3.44 30.42 -31.35
C ASN A 236 -2.81 31.82 -31.19
N MET A 237 -2.06 32.05 -30.11
CA MET A 237 -1.59 33.39 -29.72
C MET A 237 -0.75 34.06 -30.82
N THR A 238 -0.10 33.25 -31.65
CA THR A 238 0.60 33.66 -32.87
C THR A 238 -0.35 34.20 -33.95
N LEU A 239 -1.53 33.59 -34.12
CA LEU A 239 -2.55 34.04 -35.07
C LEU A 239 -3.17 35.37 -34.62
N VAL A 240 -3.42 35.53 -33.31
CA VAL A 240 -3.90 36.80 -32.72
C VAL A 240 -2.86 37.91 -32.92
N GLY A 241 -1.58 37.60 -32.70
CA GLY A 241 -0.48 38.55 -32.95
C GLY A 241 -0.37 38.98 -34.41
N VAL A 242 -0.50 38.04 -35.36
CA VAL A 242 -0.50 38.35 -36.80
C VAL A 242 -1.70 39.22 -37.18
N LEU A 243 -2.89 38.93 -36.65
CA LEU A 243 -4.10 39.72 -36.94
C LEU A 243 -3.97 41.17 -36.45
N LEU A 244 -3.44 41.36 -35.24
CA LEU A 244 -3.15 42.69 -34.68
C LEU A 244 -2.14 43.46 -35.53
N ALA A 245 -1.07 42.82 -36.01
CA ALA A 245 -0.08 43.45 -36.87
C ALA A 245 -0.68 43.93 -38.21
N VAL A 246 -1.58 43.13 -38.81
CA VAL A 246 -2.28 43.50 -40.05
C VAL A 246 -3.20 44.69 -39.83
N VAL A 247 -3.94 44.73 -38.71
CA VAL A 247 -4.83 45.86 -38.40
C VAL A 247 -4.04 47.16 -38.22
N VAL A 248 -2.91 47.11 -37.49
CA VAL A 248 -2.04 48.29 -37.31
C VAL A 248 -1.49 48.77 -38.65
N LEU A 249 -1.09 47.86 -39.54
CA LEU A 249 -0.60 48.20 -40.87
C LEU A 249 -1.70 48.87 -41.73
N LEU A 250 -2.93 48.37 -41.69
CA LEU A 250 -4.05 48.97 -42.42
C LEU A 250 -4.40 50.38 -41.91
N ILE A 251 -4.37 50.59 -40.59
CA ILE A 251 -4.56 51.91 -39.99
C ILE A 251 -3.45 52.86 -40.43
N ALA A 252 -2.18 52.41 -40.43
CA ALA A 252 -1.05 53.22 -40.86
C ALA A 252 -1.19 53.64 -42.33
N ILE A 253 -1.60 52.73 -43.23
CA ILE A 253 -1.85 53.02 -44.64
C ILE A 253 -3.00 54.02 -44.80
N LEU A 254 -4.08 53.86 -44.02
CA LEU A 254 -5.25 54.74 -44.07
C LEU A 254 -4.92 56.16 -43.60
N VAL A 255 -4.12 56.31 -42.54
CA VAL A 255 -3.59 57.60 -42.08
C VAL A 255 -2.70 58.22 -43.14
N LEU A 256 -1.84 57.44 -43.80
CA LEU A 256 -0.99 57.91 -44.90
C LEU A 256 -1.79 58.40 -46.12
N PHE A 257 -2.95 57.79 -46.38
CA PHE A 257 -3.87 58.21 -47.44
C PHE A 257 -4.69 59.46 -47.07
N LEU A 258 -5.01 59.66 -45.79
CA LEU A 258 -5.73 60.84 -45.30
C LEU A 258 -4.82 62.06 -45.10
N MET A 259 -3.51 61.85 -44.93
CA MET A 259 -2.50 62.90 -44.82
C MET A 259 -1.90 63.34 -46.17
N LYS A 260 -2.45 62.85 -47.29
CA LYS A 260 -2.04 63.18 -48.65
C LYS A 260 -3.18 63.86 -49.40
#